data_AF-A0A9W9DNQ4-F1
#
_entry.id   AF-A0A9W9DNQ4-F1
#
_cell.length_a   1.000
_cell.length_b   1.000
_cell.length_c   1.000
_cell.angle_alpha   90.00
_cell.angle_beta   90.00
_cell.angle_gamma   90.00
#
_symmetry.space_group_name_H-M   'P 1'
#
loop_
_entity.id
_entity.type
_entity.pdbx_description
1 polymer ?
#
loop_
_entity_poly.entity_id
_entity_poly.type
_entity_poly.pdbx_seq_one_letter_code
_entity_poly.pdbx_strand_id
1 'polypeptide(L)'
;MRIFYALEILAILSAVYASAGDRAHEFQRCSFLCNNRECKNPSLTALPLALRITRWTCLDNCRYNCMHEITSNLIAAGNRPLQYYGKWPFVRVVGMQEPCSVLFSLLNLWVHVMGYSKIQKMIPRTHPLRSYYLVWSVASMNTWIWSAVFHTRDTSLTEKLDYFSAALTIMTALYFTGIRFFHLYTPSTPERTSSARIMAFRVWTVICFFTFIGHILYLSLLPRFDYHYNIVFNLVIGLSHNALWLLYSLPTSISFLKRFSNRPRTYRPRVAGRAAVLVILTTAATAFELFDFPPWRKAVDTHALWHLATAPIALAWYRFLILDASDPSWKGIR
;
A
#
# COMPACT_ATOMS: atom_id res chain seq x y z
N MET A 1 17.42 31.87 4.25
CA MET A 1 17.98 30.64 4.87
C MET A 1 17.78 30.52 6.38
N ARG A 2 17.30 31.55 7.12
CA ARG A 2 17.03 31.45 8.58
C ARG A 2 15.55 31.25 8.96
N ILE A 3 14.63 31.40 8.02
CA ILE A 3 13.18 31.22 8.25
C ILE A 3 12.76 29.73 8.12
N PHE A 4 13.47 28.95 7.30
CA PHE A 4 13.20 27.51 7.14
C PHE A 4 13.54 26.69 8.39
N TYR A 5 14.60 27.05 9.12
CA TYR A 5 14.95 26.39 10.39
C TYR A 5 13.97 26.69 11.54
N ALA A 6 13.26 27.82 11.50
CA ALA A 6 12.27 28.16 12.52
C ALA A 6 10.98 27.33 12.37
N LEU A 7 10.64 26.92 11.15
CA LEU A 7 9.51 26.02 10.87
C LEU A 7 9.83 24.56 11.18
N GLU A 8 11.08 24.13 11.02
CA GLU A 8 11.51 22.77 11.38
C GLU A 8 11.51 22.52 12.90
N ILE A 9 11.79 23.54 13.73
CA ILE A 9 11.80 23.40 15.19
C ILE A 9 10.37 23.38 15.78
N LEU A 10 9.40 24.04 15.15
CA LEU A 10 7.99 24.02 15.58
C LEU A 10 7.25 22.70 15.22
N ALA A 11 7.79 21.88 14.33
CA ALA A 11 7.20 20.59 13.94
C ALA A 11 7.56 19.43 14.90
N ILE A 12 8.50 19.61 15.83
CA ILE A 12 9.08 18.51 16.64
C ILE A 12 8.38 18.30 18.00
N LEU A 13 7.32 19.05 18.30
CA LEU A 13 6.49 18.81 19.50
C LEU A 13 5.02 18.56 19.16
N SER A 14 4.75 17.82 18.09
CA SER A 14 3.45 17.15 17.99
C SER A 14 3.41 16.04 19.04
N ALA A 15 2.84 16.35 20.20
CA ALA A 15 2.48 15.31 21.15
C ALA A 15 1.52 14.35 20.43
N VAL A 16 1.98 13.13 20.15
CA VAL A 16 1.16 12.08 19.57
C VAL A 16 0.16 11.65 20.63
N TYR A 17 -0.99 12.30 20.65
CA TYR A 17 -2.07 11.95 21.56
C TYR A 17 -2.72 10.65 21.08
N ALA A 18 -2.96 9.71 22.00
CA ALA A 18 -3.84 8.55 21.76
C ALA A 18 -5.21 9.02 21.28
N SER A 19 -6.01 8.18 20.60
CA SER A 19 -7.30 8.62 20.05
C SER A 19 -8.24 9.17 21.13
N ALA A 20 -9.16 10.06 20.75
CA ALA A 20 -10.07 10.69 21.71
C ALA A 20 -10.88 9.66 22.53
N GLY A 21 -11.28 8.54 21.91
CA GLY A 21 -11.94 7.44 22.59
C GLY A 21 -11.06 6.72 23.62
N ASP A 22 -9.76 6.58 23.36
CA ASP A 22 -8.81 5.94 24.31
C ASP A 22 -8.61 6.78 25.57
N ARG A 23 -8.74 8.10 25.44
CA ARG A 23 -8.62 9.06 26.54
C ARG A 23 -9.94 9.27 27.29
N ALA A 24 -11.07 8.79 26.76
CA ALA A 24 -12.37 8.98 27.37
C ALA A 24 -12.47 8.17 28.67
N HIS A 25 -12.80 8.86 29.77
CA HIS A 25 -12.92 8.24 31.09
C HIS A 25 -13.97 7.11 31.11
N GLU A 26 -15.06 7.27 30.38
CA GLU A 26 -16.11 6.26 30.21
C GLU A 26 -15.58 4.96 29.60
N PHE A 27 -14.74 5.07 28.56
CA PHE A 27 -14.14 3.92 27.88
C PHE A 27 -13.13 3.19 28.78
N GLN A 28 -12.27 3.94 29.46
CA GLN A 28 -11.29 3.39 30.40
C GLN A 28 -11.99 2.66 31.55
N ARG A 29 -13.02 3.28 32.14
CA ARG A 29 -13.82 2.69 33.23
C ARG A 29 -14.55 1.44 32.78
N CYS A 30 -15.24 1.47 31.64
CA CYS A 30 -15.95 0.31 31.11
C CYS A 30 -14.99 -0.87 30.86
N SER A 31 -13.87 -0.60 30.18
CA SER A 31 -12.87 -1.63 29.88
C SER A 31 -12.28 -2.26 31.15
N PHE A 32 -11.98 -1.44 32.16
CA PHE A 32 -11.47 -1.92 33.46
C PHE A 32 -12.48 -2.80 34.19
N LEU A 33 -13.75 -2.38 34.27
CA LEU A 33 -14.80 -3.14 34.93
C LEU A 33 -15.09 -4.46 34.22
N CYS A 34 -15.20 -4.45 32.89
CA CYS A 34 -15.39 -5.66 32.10
C CYS A 34 -14.23 -6.64 32.28
N ASN A 35 -12.98 -6.16 32.23
CA ASN A 35 -11.81 -7.01 32.42
C ASN A 35 -11.78 -7.69 33.80
N ASN A 36 -12.17 -6.97 34.86
CA ASN A 36 -12.20 -7.54 36.21
C ASN A 36 -13.36 -8.52 36.43
N ARG A 37 -14.51 -8.28 35.81
CA ARG A 37 -15.71 -9.12 35.99
C ARG A 37 -15.69 -10.36 35.11
N GLU A 38 -15.37 -10.20 33.83
CA GLU A 38 -15.44 -11.27 32.85
C GLU A 38 -14.09 -11.98 32.71
N CYS A 39 -13.01 -11.25 32.45
CA CYS A 39 -11.74 -11.87 32.02
C CYS A 39 -10.96 -12.60 33.12
N LYS A 40 -11.20 -12.29 34.40
CA LYS A 40 -10.53 -12.97 35.52
C LYS A 40 -11.17 -14.31 35.90
N ASN A 41 -12.30 -14.68 35.29
CA ASN A 41 -13.02 -15.91 35.61
C ASN A 41 -13.00 -16.89 34.41
N PRO A 42 -12.13 -17.91 34.39
CA PRO A 42 -11.91 -18.82 33.24
C PRO A 42 -13.16 -19.61 32.80
N SER A 43 -14.07 -19.88 33.73
CA SER A 43 -15.30 -20.64 33.51
C SER A 43 -16.39 -19.87 32.76
N LEU A 44 -16.25 -18.54 32.61
CA LEU A 44 -17.20 -17.66 31.91
C LEU A 44 -16.66 -17.10 30.57
N THR A 45 -15.42 -17.44 30.19
CA THR A 45 -14.62 -16.67 29.22
C THR A 45 -14.33 -17.38 27.89
N ALA A 46 -15.06 -18.44 27.56
CA ALA A 46 -14.89 -19.10 26.28
C ALA A 46 -15.41 -18.21 25.13
N LEU A 47 -14.52 -17.40 24.56
CA LEU A 47 -14.82 -16.61 23.36
C LEU A 47 -15.30 -17.53 22.21
N PRO A 48 -16.20 -17.05 21.34
CA PRO A 48 -16.59 -17.76 20.12
C PRO A 48 -15.37 -18.24 19.33
N LEU A 49 -15.50 -19.41 18.68
CA LEU A 49 -14.38 -20.04 17.96
C LEU A 49 -13.71 -19.11 16.96
N ALA A 50 -14.49 -18.34 16.20
CA ALA A 50 -13.96 -17.36 15.24
C ALA A 50 -13.02 -16.35 15.90
N LEU A 51 -13.37 -15.86 17.10
CA LEU A 51 -12.54 -14.91 17.84
C LEU A 51 -11.26 -15.56 18.39
N ARG A 52 -11.33 -16.83 18.80
CA ARG A 52 -10.16 -17.59 19.24
C ARG A 52 -9.20 -17.86 18.09
N ILE A 53 -9.71 -18.27 16.92
CA ILE A 53 -8.91 -18.50 15.71
C ILE A 53 -8.20 -17.21 15.27
N THR A 54 -8.91 -16.08 15.31
CA THR A 54 -8.35 -14.75 14.98
C THR A 54 -7.59 -14.10 16.15
N ARG A 55 -7.32 -14.85 17.23
CA ARG A 55 -6.49 -14.43 18.37
C ARG A 55 -6.95 -13.15 19.07
N TRP A 56 -8.26 -12.99 19.24
CA TRP A 56 -8.80 -11.99 20.16
C TRP A 56 -8.68 -12.47 21.59
N THR A 57 -8.24 -11.58 22.47
CA THR A 57 -8.24 -11.83 23.92
C THR A 57 -9.58 -11.41 24.53
N CYS A 58 -9.85 -11.87 25.76
CA CYS A 58 -11.01 -11.40 26.50
C CYS A 58 -10.99 -9.86 26.68
N LEU A 59 -9.82 -9.30 26.99
CA LEU A 59 -9.67 -7.85 27.15
C LEU A 59 -9.98 -7.10 25.84
N ASP A 60 -9.57 -7.63 24.68
CA ASP A 60 -9.93 -7.02 23.40
C ASP A 60 -11.44 -7.07 23.15
N ASN A 61 -12.11 -8.16 23.57
CA ASN A 61 -13.55 -8.28 23.46
C ASN A 61 -14.29 -7.28 24.38
N CYS A 62 -13.81 -7.09 25.61
CA CYS A 62 -14.29 -6.05 26.51
C CYS A 62 -14.17 -4.66 25.89
N ARG A 63 -12.98 -4.32 25.36
CA ARG A 63 -12.74 -3.04 24.68
C ARG A 63 -13.68 -2.85 23.49
N TYR A 64 -13.86 -3.90 22.68
CA TYR A 64 -14.79 -3.89 21.55
C TYR A 64 -16.23 -3.57 21.98
N ASN A 65 -16.75 -4.27 23.00
CA ASN A 65 -18.11 -4.04 23.50
C ASN A 65 -18.28 -2.62 24.06
N CYS A 66 -17.37 -2.18 24.93
CA CYS A 66 -17.38 -0.84 25.50
C CYS A 66 -17.33 0.26 24.44
N MET A 67 -16.46 0.10 23.44
CA MET A 67 -16.38 1.02 22.30
C MET A 67 -17.72 1.15 21.57
N HIS A 68 -18.38 0.03 21.27
CA HIS A 68 -19.65 0.01 20.53
C HIS A 68 -20.83 0.55 21.36
N GLU A 69 -20.86 0.27 22.66
CA GLU A 69 -21.87 0.80 23.58
C GLU A 69 -21.78 2.32 23.67
N ILE A 70 -20.58 2.85 23.97
CA ILE A 70 -20.34 4.29 24.06
C ILE A 70 -20.63 4.98 22.73
N THR A 71 -20.18 4.40 21.63
CA THR A 71 -20.47 4.91 20.28
C THR A 71 -21.97 4.99 20.01
N SER A 72 -22.74 3.97 20.43
CA SER A 72 -24.19 3.95 20.22
C SER A 72 -24.89 5.03 21.06
N ASN A 73 -24.44 5.24 22.30
CA ASN A 73 -24.94 6.32 23.17
C ASN A 73 -24.63 7.71 22.60
N LEU A 74 -23.42 7.92 22.08
CA LEU A 74 -23.03 9.18 21.44
C LEU A 74 -23.91 9.48 20.22
N ILE A 75 -24.10 8.50 19.33
CA ILE A 75 -24.94 8.66 18.13
C ILE A 75 -26.40 8.95 18.52
N ALA A 76 -26.94 8.24 19.51
CA ALA A 76 -28.30 8.47 20.00
C ALA A 76 -28.49 9.88 20.59
N ALA A 77 -27.45 10.44 21.19
CA ALA A 77 -27.41 11.82 21.69
C ALA A 77 -27.13 12.88 20.60
N GLY A 78 -27.01 12.50 19.32
CA GLY A 78 -26.69 13.42 18.22
C GLY A 78 -25.22 13.80 18.10
N ASN A 79 -24.32 13.14 18.84
CA ASN A 79 -22.88 13.39 18.80
C ASN A 79 -22.17 12.52 17.75
N ARG A 80 -20.99 12.97 17.32
CA ARG A 80 -20.13 12.19 16.42
C ARG A 80 -19.46 11.03 17.17
N PRO A 81 -19.23 9.88 16.50
CA PRO A 81 -18.46 8.80 17.09
C PRO A 81 -17.01 9.25 17.36
N LEU A 82 -16.32 8.53 18.24
CA LEU A 82 -14.91 8.74 18.54
C LEU A 82 -14.06 7.64 17.87
N GLN A 83 -12.81 7.97 17.55
CA GLN A 83 -11.81 6.96 17.20
C GLN A 83 -11.21 6.33 18.47
N TYR A 84 -10.88 5.05 18.38
CA TYR A 84 -10.26 4.22 19.41
C TYR A 84 -9.07 3.50 18.78
N TYR A 85 -7.91 3.53 19.44
CA TYR A 85 -6.68 2.90 18.94
C TYR A 85 -6.34 3.26 17.49
N GLY A 86 -6.54 4.53 17.11
CA GLY A 86 -6.28 5.03 15.76
C GLY A 86 -7.34 4.65 14.71
N LYS A 87 -8.46 4.03 15.10
CA LYS A 87 -9.46 3.51 14.17
C LYS A 87 -10.89 3.89 14.56
N TRP A 88 -11.78 3.88 13.58
CA TRP A 88 -13.20 4.01 13.83
C TRP A 88 -13.82 2.71 14.38
N PRO A 89 -15.00 2.78 15.05
CA PRO A 89 -15.66 1.61 15.60
C PRO A 89 -16.35 0.76 14.51
N PHE A 90 -15.63 -0.20 13.95
CA PHE A 90 -16.14 -1.16 12.97
C PHE A 90 -16.92 -2.32 13.61
N VAL A 91 -17.95 -2.80 12.93
CA VAL A 91 -18.61 -4.06 13.29
C VAL A 91 -17.72 -5.22 12.86
N ARG A 92 -17.39 -6.09 13.82
CA ARG A 92 -16.56 -7.26 13.60
C ARG A 92 -17.40 -8.41 13.06
N VAL A 93 -16.93 -9.07 12.01
CA VAL A 93 -17.62 -10.21 11.36
C VAL A 93 -16.69 -11.41 11.31
N VAL A 94 -17.08 -12.55 11.90
CA VAL A 94 -16.26 -13.78 11.96
C VAL A 94 -14.83 -13.52 12.48
N GLY A 95 -14.69 -12.56 13.40
CA GLY A 95 -13.38 -12.16 13.95
C GLY A 95 -12.58 -11.16 13.13
N MET A 96 -13.02 -10.78 11.93
CA MET A 96 -12.38 -9.73 11.13
C MET A 96 -12.73 -8.35 11.68
N GLN A 97 -11.71 -7.57 12.05
CA GLN A 97 -11.87 -6.20 12.57
C GLN A 97 -12.49 -5.25 11.54
N GLU A 98 -12.04 -5.33 10.28
CA GLU A 98 -12.48 -4.47 9.17
C GLU A 98 -12.94 -5.32 7.96
N PRO A 99 -14.15 -5.90 7.98
CA PRO A 99 -14.55 -6.92 7.01
C PRO A 99 -14.52 -6.47 5.54
N CYS A 100 -14.86 -5.20 5.27
CA CYS A 100 -14.82 -4.66 3.90
C CYS A 100 -13.39 -4.47 3.40
N SER A 101 -12.48 -3.95 4.23
CA SER A 101 -11.05 -3.85 3.91
C SER A 101 -10.46 -5.24 3.63
N VAL A 102 -10.83 -6.28 4.41
CA VAL A 102 -10.42 -7.67 4.14
C VAL A 102 -10.94 -8.15 2.79
N LEU A 103 -12.23 -7.96 2.50
CA LEU A 103 -12.84 -8.38 1.23
C LEU A 103 -12.16 -7.71 0.03
N PHE A 104 -11.93 -6.40 0.09
CA PHE A 104 -11.32 -5.64 -1.00
C PHE A 104 -9.82 -5.91 -1.14
N SER A 105 -9.12 -6.23 -0.05
CA SER A 105 -7.77 -6.80 -0.10
C SER A 105 -7.74 -8.13 -0.88
N LEU A 106 -8.66 -9.05 -0.58
CA LEU A 106 -8.75 -10.33 -1.30
C LEU A 106 -9.12 -10.14 -2.79
N LEU A 107 -9.96 -9.14 -3.10
CA LEU A 107 -10.25 -8.77 -4.49
C LEU A 107 -8.99 -8.31 -5.23
N ASN A 108 -8.16 -7.46 -4.60
CA ASN A 108 -6.89 -7.05 -5.17
C ASN A 108 -5.93 -8.24 -5.34
N LEU A 109 -5.81 -9.11 -4.34
CA LEU A 109 -5.02 -10.34 -4.43
C LEU A 109 -5.41 -11.16 -5.67
N TRP A 110 -6.71 -11.37 -5.87
CA TRP A 110 -7.23 -12.08 -7.04
C TRP A 110 -6.84 -11.39 -8.36
N VAL A 111 -6.94 -10.06 -8.43
CA VAL A 111 -6.53 -9.28 -9.61
C VAL A 111 -5.03 -9.47 -9.90
N HIS A 112 -4.16 -9.46 -8.88
CA HIS A 112 -2.72 -9.67 -9.05
C HIS A 112 -2.37 -11.10 -9.46
N VAL A 113 -3.08 -12.10 -8.94
CA VAL A 113 -2.95 -13.51 -9.40
C VAL A 113 -3.32 -13.62 -10.89
N MET A 114 -4.46 -13.06 -11.29
CA MET A 114 -4.87 -13.04 -12.70
C MET A 114 -3.86 -12.28 -13.58
N GLY A 115 -3.38 -11.13 -13.10
CA GLY A 115 -2.39 -10.30 -13.78
C GLY A 115 -1.08 -11.04 -14.00
N TYR A 116 -0.57 -11.73 -12.97
CA TYR A 116 0.60 -12.61 -13.05
C TYR A 116 0.43 -13.68 -14.13
N SER A 117 -0.69 -14.43 -14.10
CA SER A 117 -0.98 -15.44 -15.12
C SER A 117 -1.05 -14.86 -16.53
N LYS A 118 -1.62 -13.66 -16.69
CA LYS A 118 -1.69 -12.95 -17.98
C LYS A 118 -0.32 -12.55 -18.49
N ILE A 119 0.56 -12.04 -17.63
CA ILE A 119 1.95 -11.72 -17.98
C ILE A 119 2.69 -12.98 -18.43
N GLN A 120 2.54 -14.08 -17.68
CA GLN A 120 3.21 -15.33 -18.03
C GLN A 120 2.83 -15.84 -19.43
N LYS A 121 1.55 -15.71 -19.80
CA LYS A 121 0.98 -16.18 -21.07
C LYS A 121 1.24 -15.23 -22.24
N MET A 122 1.12 -13.91 -22.04
CA MET A 122 1.12 -12.92 -23.12
C MET A 122 2.47 -12.25 -23.36
N ILE A 123 3.37 -12.23 -22.37
CA ILE A 123 4.70 -11.65 -22.54
C ILE A 123 5.71 -12.79 -22.76
N PRO A 124 6.43 -12.83 -23.91
CA PRO A 124 7.40 -13.88 -24.21
C PRO A 124 8.51 -14.00 -23.16
N ARG A 125 9.01 -15.21 -22.91
CA ARG A 125 10.10 -15.46 -21.95
C ARG A 125 11.37 -14.66 -22.24
N THR A 126 11.61 -14.34 -23.50
CA THR A 126 12.74 -13.53 -23.99
C THR A 126 12.56 -12.02 -23.76
N HIS A 127 11.38 -11.55 -23.34
CA HIS A 127 11.16 -10.13 -23.12
C HIS A 127 11.94 -9.63 -21.89
N PRO A 128 12.77 -8.58 -22.03
CA PRO A 128 13.70 -8.15 -20.98
C PRO A 128 13.03 -7.76 -19.67
N LEU A 129 11.80 -7.23 -19.72
CA LEU A 129 11.07 -6.78 -18.52
C LEU A 129 10.15 -7.82 -17.88
N ARG A 130 10.02 -9.02 -18.48
CA ARG A 130 9.02 -10.01 -18.02
C ARG A 130 9.26 -10.43 -16.57
N SER A 131 10.50 -10.76 -16.21
CA SER A 131 10.86 -11.18 -14.85
C SER A 131 10.51 -10.10 -13.82
N TYR A 132 10.82 -8.83 -14.12
CA TYR A 132 10.54 -7.70 -13.24
C TYR A 132 9.04 -7.52 -12.99
N TYR A 133 8.20 -7.65 -14.02
CA TYR A 133 6.75 -7.57 -13.82
C TYR A 133 6.19 -8.76 -13.03
N LEU A 134 6.76 -9.96 -13.19
CA LEU A 134 6.39 -11.13 -12.40
C LEU A 134 6.78 -10.96 -10.93
N VAL A 135 7.98 -10.43 -10.65
CA VAL A 135 8.44 -10.11 -9.28
C VAL A 135 7.51 -9.07 -8.64
N TRP A 136 7.21 -7.97 -9.34
CA TRP A 136 6.26 -6.98 -8.84
C TRP A 136 4.87 -7.56 -8.56
N SER A 137 4.40 -8.47 -9.41
CA SER A 137 3.12 -9.14 -9.21
C SER A 137 3.12 -10.03 -7.96
N VAL A 138 4.21 -10.76 -7.69
CA VAL A 138 4.36 -11.58 -6.47
C VAL A 138 4.47 -10.70 -5.23
N ALA A 139 5.24 -9.60 -5.29
CA ALA A 139 5.29 -8.61 -4.22
C ALA A 139 3.88 -8.07 -3.92
N SER A 140 3.12 -7.73 -4.96
CA SER A 140 1.75 -7.24 -4.81
C SER A 140 0.81 -8.28 -4.19
N MET A 141 0.90 -9.55 -4.61
CA MET A 141 0.14 -10.64 -3.96
C MET A 141 0.48 -10.72 -2.46
N ASN A 142 1.76 -10.64 -2.10
CA ASN A 142 2.20 -10.62 -0.71
C ASN A 142 1.63 -9.40 0.07
N THR A 143 1.62 -8.21 -0.54
CA THR A 143 0.96 -7.01 0.04
C THR A 143 -0.48 -7.28 0.40
N TRP A 144 -1.27 -7.77 -0.55
CA TRP A 144 -2.71 -7.94 -0.32
C TRP A 144 -3.05 -9.10 0.61
N ILE A 145 -2.17 -10.11 0.73
CA ILE A 145 -2.26 -11.13 1.78
C ILE A 145 -2.06 -10.48 3.15
N TRP A 146 -0.97 -9.73 3.34
CA TRP A 146 -0.69 -9.10 4.63
C TRP A 146 -1.70 -8.01 5.00
N SER A 147 -2.22 -7.29 4.01
CA SER A 147 -3.31 -6.34 4.21
C SER A 147 -4.58 -7.05 4.69
N ALA A 148 -4.99 -8.16 4.06
CA ALA A 148 -6.12 -8.95 4.53
C ALA A 148 -5.92 -9.51 5.94
N VAL A 149 -4.69 -9.94 6.28
CA VAL A 149 -4.35 -10.43 7.63
C VAL A 149 -4.41 -9.30 8.66
N PHE A 150 -3.85 -8.13 8.35
CA PHE A 150 -3.86 -6.95 9.22
C PHE A 150 -5.27 -6.43 9.49
N HIS A 151 -6.10 -6.29 8.45
CA HIS A 151 -7.50 -5.86 8.59
C HIS A 151 -8.39 -6.94 9.25
N THR A 152 -7.95 -8.20 9.24
CA THR A 152 -8.59 -9.24 10.07
C THR A 152 -8.23 -9.06 11.53
N ARG A 153 -6.94 -8.94 11.83
CA ARG A 153 -6.42 -8.81 13.20
C ARG A 153 -5.23 -7.85 13.24
N ASP A 154 -5.48 -6.70 13.85
CA ASP A 154 -4.47 -5.69 14.08
C ASP A 154 -3.58 -6.06 15.29
N THR A 155 -2.28 -6.18 15.04
CA THR A 155 -1.20 -6.40 16.01
C THR A 155 0.06 -5.71 15.49
N SER A 156 1.03 -5.44 16.36
CA SER A 156 2.29 -4.82 15.93
C SER A 156 3.06 -5.64 14.87
N LEU A 157 2.85 -6.96 14.81
CA LEU A 157 3.45 -7.81 13.78
C LEU A 157 2.71 -7.65 12.45
N THR A 158 1.38 -7.76 12.46
CA THR A 158 0.58 -7.67 11.24
C THR A 158 0.62 -6.26 10.64
N GLU A 159 0.66 -5.23 11.48
CA GLU A 159 0.87 -3.83 11.08
C GLU A 159 2.19 -3.67 10.31
N LYS A 160 3.31 -4.12 10.89
CA LYS A 160 4.62 -4.06 10.23
C LYS A 160 4.61 -4.81 8.91
N LEU A 161 4.07 -6.02 8.88
CA LEU A 161 4.07 -6.85 7.67
C LEU A 161 3.19 -6.29 6.56
N ASP A 162 2.07 -5.65 6.87
CA ASP A 162 1.26 -4.94 5.88
C ASP A 162 2.05 -3.77 5.27
N TYR A 163 2.54 -2.84 6.10
CA TYR A 163 3.26 -1.67 5.60
C TYR A 163 4.57 -2.01 4.89
N PHE A 164 5.35 -2.97 5.39
CA PHE A 164 6.58 -3.43 4.74
C PHE A 164 6.29 -4.09 3.39
N SER A 165 5.18 -4.82 3.28
CA SER A 165 4.77 -5.42 2.02
C SER A 165 4.28 -4.36 1.03
N ALA A 166 3.54 -3.33 1.48
CA ALA A 166 3.15 -2.21 0.63
C ALA A 166 4.38 -1.45 0.11
N ALA A 167 5.35 -1.15 0.98
CA ALA A 167 6.61 -0.51 0.62
C ALA A 167 7.41 -1.35 -0.39
N LEU A 168 7.47 -2.67 -0.22
CA LEU A 168 8.13 -3.58 -1.17
C LEU A 168 7.47 -3.51 -2.56
N THR A 169 6.14 -3.47 -2.62
CA THR A 169 5.41 -3.40 -3.89
C THR A 169 5.64 -2.08 -4.62
N ILE A 170 5.59 -0.95 -3.90
CA ILE A 170 5.83 0.37 -4.49
C ILE A 170 7.32 0.52 -4.90
N MET A 171 8.25 0.01 -4.09
CA MET A 171 9.67 -0.02 -4.42
C MET A 171 9.97 -0.89 -5.65
N THR A 172 9.41 -2.10 -5.72
CA THR A 172 9.58 -2.97 -6.91
C THR A 172 8.95 -2.35 -8.16
N ALA A 173 7.85 -1.61 -8.02
CA ALA A 173 7.24 -0.85 -9.10
C ALA A 173 8.16 0.26 -9.62
N LEU A 174 8.71 1.09 -8.73
CA LEU A 174 9.70 2.11 -9.10
C LEU A 174 10.95 1.47 -9.71
N TYR A 175 11.43 0.38 -9.12
CA TYR A 175 12.61 -0.34 -9.58
C TYR A 175 12.47 -0.76 -11.05
N PHE A 176 11.43 -1.51 -11.41
CA PHE A 176 11.25 -1.92 -12.81
C PHE A 176 10.97 -0.73 -13.75
N THR A 177 10.33 0.32 -13.24
CA THR A 177 10.06 1.55 -14.00
C THR A 177 11.36 2.27 -14.36
N GLY A 178 12.30 2.36 -13.41
CA GLY A 178 13.66 2.85 -13.65
C GLY A 178 14.41 1.97 -14.66
N ILE A 179 14.37 0.65 -14.48
CA ILE A 179 14.96 -0.31 -15.44
C ILE A 179 14.43 -0.08 -16.86
N ARG A 180 13.12 0.10 -17.00
CA ARG A 180 12.44 0.33 -18.28
C ARG A 180 12.88 1.65 -18.91
N PHE A 181 12.74 2.78 -18.22
CA PHE A 181 12.91 4.10 -18.83
C PHE A 181 14.36 4.52 -19.04
N PHE A 182 15.27 4.03 -18.21
CA PHE A 182 16.71 4.26 -18.38
C PHE A 182 17.40 3.15 -19.19
N HIS A 183 16.63 2.21 -19.74
CA HIS A 183 17.09 1.10 -20.57
C HIS A 183 18.22 0.28 -19.90
N LEU A 184 18.07 0.00 -18.61
CA LEU A 184 19.06 -0.74 -17.81
C LEU A 184 18.91 -2.26 -17.91
N TYR A 185 17.93 -2.73 -18.67
CA TYR A 185 17.75 -4.14 -18.96
C TYR A 185 18.82 -4.67 -19.92
N THR A 186 19.13 -5.97 -19.83
CA THR A 186 20.02 -6.66 -20.76
C THR A 186 19.28 -6.89 -22.09
N PRO A 187 19.78 -6.38 -23.23
CA PRO A 187 19.26 -6.75 -24.54
C PRO A 187 19.60 -8.21 -24.86
N SER A 188 18.82 -8.88 -25.70
CA SER A 188 19.06 -10.30 -25.99
C SER A 188 20.32 -10.58 -26.79
N THR A 189 20.89 -9.58 -27.46
CA THR A 189 22.20 -9.65 -28.11
C THR A 189 23.28 -9.10 -27.16
N PRO A 190 24.14 -9.95 -26.56
CA PRO A 190 25.09 -9.54 -25.51
C PRO A 190 26.08 -8.47 -25.97
N GLU A 191 26.44 -8.48 -27.25
CA GLU A 191 27.39 -7.57 -27.91
C GLU A 191 27.01 -6.08 -27.83
N ARG A 192 25.75 -5.77 -27.49
CA ARG A 192 25.23 -4.39 -27.35
C ARG A 192 25.20 -3.87 -25.92
N THR A 193 25.77 -4.61 -24.97
CA THR A 193 25.76 -4.24 -23.55
C THR A 193 27.03 -3.49 -23.19
N SER A 194 26.93 -2.17 -23.00
CA SER A 194 28.08 -1.37 -22.55
C SER A 194 28.34 -1.55 -21.05
N SER A 195 29.61 -1.50 -20.65
CA SER A 195 30.02 -1.54 -19.24
C SER A 195 29.33 -0.44 -18.40
N ALA A 196 29.09 0.73 -19.00
CA ALA A 196 28.35 1.82 -18.38
C ALA A 196 26.90 1.45 -18.04
N ARG A 197 26.19 0.70 -18.91
CA ARG A 197 24.82 0.24 -18.65
C ARG A 197 24.79 -0.76 -17.50
N ILE A 198 25.73 -1.71 -17.47
CA ILE A 198 25.83 -2.71 -16.40
C ILE A 198 26.11 -2.01 -15.07
N MET A 199 27.01 -1.02 -15.06
CA MET A 199 27.30 -0.22 -13.88
C MET A 199 26.05 0.54 -13.40
N ALA A 200 25.35 1.23 -14.30
CA ALA A 200 24.12 1.95 -13.96
C ALA A 200 23.02 1.02 -13.42
N PHE A 201 22.86 -0.17 -14.01
CA PHE A 201 21.95 -1.22 -13.51
C PHE A 201 22.30 -1.63 -12.08
N ARG A 202 23.58 -1.92 -11.81
CA ARG A 202 24.05 -2.32 -10.47
C ARG A 202 23.85 -1.21 -9.45
N VAL A 203 24.21 0.02 -9.79
CA VAL A 203 24.01 1.19 -8.93
C VAL A 203 22.53 1.38 -8.59
N TRP A 204 21.65 1.34 -9.59
CA TRP A 204 20.20 1.44 -9.37
C TRP A 204 19.66 0.33 -8.46
N THR A 205 20.11 -0.90 -8.68
CA THR A 205 19.73 -2.07 -7.86
C THR A 205 20.19 -1.90 -6.42
N VAL A 206 21.46 -1.50 -6.20
CA VAL A 206 22.05 -1.26 -4.89
C VAL A 206 21.29 -0.15 -4.16
N ILE A 207 20.99 0.97 -4.83
CA ILE A 207 20.22 2.08 -4.25
C ILE A 207 18.85 1.58 -3.80
N CYS A 208 18.07 0.95 -4.68
CA CYS A 208 16.72 0.47 -4.31
C CYS A 208 16.76 -0.53 -3.16
N PHE A 209 17.73 -1.46 -3.19
CA PHE A 209 17.91 -2.46 -2.15
C PHE A 209 18.21 -1.82 -0.79
N PHE A 210 19.25 -0.97 -0.71
CA PHE A 210 19.64 -0.36 0.57
C PHE A 210 18.61 0.67 1.05
N THR A 211 17.91 1.37 0.16
CA THR A 211 16.78 2.23 0.55
C THR A 211 15.67 1.41 1.20
N PHE A 212 15.29 0.26 0.62
CA PHE A 212 14.27 -0.61 1.21
C PHE A 212 14.74 -1.22 2.54
N ILE A 213 15.95 -1.77 2.60
CA ILE A 213 16.49 -2.35 3.84
C ILE A 213 16.61 -1.28 4.94
N GLY A 214 17.07 -0.07 4.61
CA GLY A 214 17.13 1.06 5.55
C GLY A 214 15.75 1.41 6.11
N HIS A 215 14.72 1.45 5.26
CA HIS A 215 13.33 1.67 5.68
C HIS A 215 12.83 0.59 6.65
N ILE A 216 13.06 -0.69 6.34
CA ILE A 216 12.68 -1.82 7.21
C ILE A 216 13.40 -1.75 8.55
N LEU A 217 14.71 -1.52 8.54
CA LEU A 217 15.52 -1.44 9.75
C LEU A 217 15.07 -0.28 10.64
N TYR A 218 14.85 0.91 10.06
CA TYR A 218 14.38 2.07 10.80
C TYR A 218 13.05 1.79 11.53
N LEU A 219 12.04 1.30 10.82
CA LEU A 219 10.71 1.01 11.38
C LEU A 219 10.68 -0.22 12.30
N SER A 220 11.66 -1.11 12.19
CA SER A 220 11.76 -2.30 13.04
C SER A 220 12.44 -2.03 14.38
N LEU A 221 13.44 -1.12 14.39
CA LEU A 221 14.28 -0.84 15.55
C LEU A 221 13.67 0.17 16.53
N LEU A 222 12.72 0.99 16.09
CA LEU A 222 12.06 1.95 16.96
C LEU A 222 11.10 1.26 17.97
N PRO A 223 10.97 1.80 19.20
CA PRO A 223 10.05 1.26 20.20
C PRO A 223 8.58 1.27 19.77
N ARG A 224 8.22 2.20 18.88
CA ARG A 224 6.89 2.33 18.26
C ARG A 224 7.05 2.49 16.76
N PHE A 225 6.08 1.99 16.01
CA PHE A 225 6.05 2.15 14.56
C PHE A 225 5.84 3.63 14.20
N ASP A 226 6.78 4.21 13.44
CA ASP A 226 6.64 5.59 12.96
C ASP A 226 5.78 5.62 11.70
N TYR A 227 4.47 5.70 11.92
CA TYR A 227 3.48 5.73 10.84
C TYR A 227 3.64 6.96 9.93
N HIS A 228 4.04 8.11 10.48
CA HIS A 228 4.23 9.33 9.71
C HIS A 228 5.39 9.18 8.72
N TYR A 229 6.54 8.71 9.19
CA TYR A 229 7.68 8.39 8.33
C TYR A 229 7.28 7.38 7.25
N ASN A 230 6.54 6.33 7.60
CA ASN A 230 6.08 5.31 6.65
C ASN A 230 5.24 5.92 5.52
N ILE A 231 4.29 6.82 5.84
CA ILE A 231 3.51 7.53 4.82
C ILE A 231 4.43 8.34 3.91
N VAL A 232 5.32 9.16 4.48
CA VAL A 232 6.22 10.03 3.71
C VAL A 232 7.11 9.21 2.78
N PHE A 233 7.68 8.11 3.28
CA PHE A 233 8.50 7.20 2.48
C PHE A 233 7.72 6.67 1.27
N ASN A 234 6.55 6.07 1.49
CA ASN A 234 5.73 5.50 0.42
C ASN A 234 5.26 6.57 -0.58
N LEU A 235 4.91 7.76 -0.08
CA LEU A 235 4.51 8.89 -0.91
C LEU A 235 5.65 9.33 -1.85
N VAL A 236 6.87 9.47 -1.34
CA VAL A 236 8.04 9.87 -2.15
C VAL A 236 8.33 8.84 -3.26
N ILE A 237 8.36 7.55 -2.93
CA ILE A 237 8.61 6.48 -3.91
C ILE A 237 7.45 6.41 -4.93
N GLY A 238 6.20 6.47 -4.47
CA GLY A 238 5.01 6.43 -5.30
C GLY A 238 4.89 7.63 -6.25
N LEU A 239 5.16 8.84 -5.77
CA LEU A 239 5.17 10.05 -6.61
C LEU A 239 6.31 10.01 -7.63
N SER A 240 7.47 9.48 -7.27
CA SER A 240 8.58 9.28 -8.21
C SER A 240 8.20 8.31 -9.34
N HIS A 241 7.55 7.19 -8.99
CA HIS A 241 7.01 6.25 -9.96
C HIS A 241 6.00 6.93 -10.89
N ASN A 242 5.04 7.67 -10.33
CA ASN A 242 4.00 8.35 -11.08
C ASN A 242 4.56 9.44 -12.01
N ALA A 243 5.55 10.21 -11.54
CA ALA A 243 6.22 11.23 -12.34
C ALA A 243 6.86 10.64 -13.60
N LEU A 244 7.54 9.49 -13.49
CA LEU A 244 8.14 8.80 -14.64
C LEU A 244 7.07 8.34 -15.65
N TRP A 245 5.95 7.80 -15.20
CA TRP A 245 4.86 7.39 -16.09
C TRP A 245 4.11 8.57 -16.72
N LEU A 246 4.00 9.70 -16.02
CA LEU A 246 3.49 10.95 -16.60
C LEU A 246 4.44 11.47 -17.68
N LEU A 247 5.75 11.53 -17.41
CA LEU A 247 6.76 11.91 -18.39
C LEU A 247 6.71 11.01 -19.63
N TYR A 248 6.49 9.70 -19.47
CA TYR A 248 6.28 8.78 -20.59
C TYR A 248 5.03 9.12 -21.41
N SER A 249 3.97 9.56 -20.75
CA SER A 249 2.66 9.85 -21.37
C SER A 249 2.63 11.18 -22.13
N LEU A 250 3.44 12.15 -21.71
CA LEU A 250 3.49 13.51 -22.27
C LEU A 250 3.78 13.53 -23.80
N PRO A 251 3.35 14.59 -24.52
CA PRO A 251 3.75 14.83 -25.90
C PRO A 251 5.27 14.85 -26.07
N THR A 252 5.76 14.49 -27.25
CA THR A 252 7.20 14.41 -27.57
C THR A 252 7.90 15.76 -27.60
N SER A 253 7.14 16.85 -27.77
CA SER A 253 7.62 18.23 -27.63
C SER A 253 8.03 18.58 -26.20
N ILE A 254 7.38 17.96 -25.21
CA ILE A 254 7.58 18.27 -23.77
C ILE A 254 8.43 17.19 -23.09
N SER A 255 8.23 15.92 -23.45
CA SER A 255 8.92 14.79 -22.83
C SER A 255 10.37 14.66 -23.30
N PHE A 256 11.30 14.65 -22.36
CA PHE A 256 12.72 14.34 -22.62
C PHE A 256 13.01 12.83 -22.66
N LEU A 257 12.06 11.98 -22.28
CA LEU A 257 12.27 10.54 -22.21
C LEU A 257 12.33 9.90 -23.60
N LYS A 258 13.42 9.19 -23.88
CA LYS A 258 13.50 8.25 -25.00
C LYS A 258 12.76 6.97 -24.58
N ARG A 259 11.57 6.72 -25.13
CA ARG A 259 10.67 5.65 -24.67
C ARG A 259 11.16 4.23 -24.99
N PHE A 260 11.93 4.09 -26.08
CA PHE A 260 12.52 2.85 -26.55
C PHE A 260 13.93 3.12 -27.07
N SER A 261 14.88 2.27 -26.73
CA SER A 261 16.27 2.40 -27.15
C SER A 261 16.44 2.45 -28.68
N ASN A 262 15.61 1.70 -29.41
CA ASN A 262 15.72 1.48 -30.86
C ASN A 262 14.82 2.42 -31.69
N ARG A 263 14.16 3.40 -31.07
CA ARG A 263 13.32 4.38 -31.76
C ARG A 263 13.85 5.80 -31.53
N PRO A 264 13.58 6.75 -32.44
CA PRO A 264 13.87 8.16 -32.18
C PRO A 264 13.06 8.66 -30.98
N ARG A 265 13.56 9.72 -30.31
CA ARG A 265 12.88 10.34 -29.15
C ARG A 265 11.45 10.81 -29.47
N THR A 266 11.21 11.18 -30.74
CA THR A 266 9.91 11.62 -31.25
C THR A 266 8.88 10.49 -31.36
N TYR A 267 9.26 9.23 -31.21
CA TYR A 267 8.31 8.12 -31.21
C TYR A 267 7.45 8.13 -29.93
N ARG A 268 6.14 8.06 -30.11
CA ARG A 268 5.14 7.95 -29.03
C ARG A 268 4.21 6.76 -29.31
N PRO A 269 4.20 5.73 -28.45
CA PRO A 269 3.26 4.62 -28.57
C PRO A 269 1.81 5.09 -28.50
N ARG A 270 0.92 4.41 -29.21
CA ARG A 270 -0.53 4.66 -29.17
C ARG A 270 -1.11 4.50 -27.76
N VAL A 271 -0.50 3.64 -26.94
CA VAL A 271 -0.96 3.36 -25.57
C VAL A 271 -0.41 4.33 -24.53
N ALA A 272 0.46 5.27 -24.90
CA ALA A 272 1.14 6.16 -23.95
C ALA A 272 0.17 6.97 -23.09
N GLY A 273 -0.94 7.45 -23.66
CA GLY A 273 -1.96 8.20 -22.90
C GLY A 273 -2.65 7.39 -21.81
N ARG A 274 -2.69 6.05 -21.91
CA ARG A 274 -3.30 5.20 -20.89
C ARG A 274 -2.54 5.25 -19.57
N ALA A 275 -1.21 5.38 -19.61
CA ALA A 275 -0.41 5.52 -18.39
C ALA A 275 -0.77 6.80 -17.60
N ALA A 276 -1.01 7.94 -18.28
CA ALA A 276 -1.46 9.15 -17.60
C ALA A 276 -2.81 8.97 -16.90
N VAL A 277 -3.79 8.35 -17.58
CA VAL A 277 -5.09 8.05 -16.98
C VAL A 277 -4.93 7.15 -15.76
N LEU A 278 -4.09 6.12 -15.85
CA LEU A 278 -3.83 5.22 -14.72
C LEU A 278 -3.15 5.92 -13.55
N VAL A 279 -2.19 6.82 -13.81
CA VAL A 279 -1.57 7.63 -12.76
C VAL A 279 -2.62 8.52 -12.09
N ILE A 280 -3.46 9.23 -12.86
CA ILE A 280 -4.52 10.09 -12.32
C ILE A 280 -5.48 9.27 -11.44
N LEU A 281 -5.94 8.12 -11.93
CA LEU A 281 -6.83 7.24 -11.17
C LEU A 281 -6.16 6.71 -9.89
N THR A 282 -4.89 6.31 -9.98
CA THR A 282 -4.12 5.83 -8.81
C THR A 282 -3.97 6.94 -7.77
N THR A 283 -3.60 8.15 -8.19
CA THR A 283 -3.49 9.32 -7.30
C THR A 283 -4.82 9.71 -6.69
N ALA A 284 -5.91 9.69 -7.47
CA ALA A 284 -7.26 9.96 -6.96
C ALA A 284 -7.70 8.90 -5.95
N ALA A 285 -7.37 7.62 -6.19
CA ALA A 285 -7.65 6.55 -5.23
C ALA A 285 -6.88 6.76 -3.92
N THR A 286 -5.57 7.03 -3.97
CA THR A 286 -4.76 7.31 -2.77
C THR A 286 -5.27 8.53 -2.00
N ALA A 287 -5.81 9.53 -2.70
CA ALA A 287 -6.39 10.71 -2.05
C ALA A 287 -7.61 10.37 -1.16
N PHE A 288 -8.24 9.19 -1.29
CA PHE A 288 -9.29 8.78 -0.35
C PHE A 288 -8.80 8.76 1.10
N GLU A 289 -7.53 8.43 1.35
CA GLU A 289 -6.96 8.42 2.71
C GLU A 289 -6.99 9.80 3.40
N LEU A 290 -7.14 10.90 2.64
CA LEU A 290 -7.19 12.25 3.20
C LEU A 290 -8.54 12.64 3.81
N PHE A 291 -9.63 11.92 3.50
CA PHE A 291 -10.98 12.34 3.87
C PHE A 291 -11.50 11.75 5.20
N ASP A 292 -10.68 10.95 5.90
CA ASP A 292 -10.94 10.25 7.18
C ASP A 292 -12.36 10.45 7.78
N PHE A 293 -13.33 9.62 7.35
CA PHE A 293 -14.73 9.69 7.80
C PHE A 293 -15.15 8.42 8.56
N PRO A 294 -16.13 8.51 9.49
CA PRO A 294 -16.62 7.35 10.23
C PRO A 294 -17.31 6.33 9.31
N PRO A 295 -17.11 5.02 9.53
CA PRO A 295 -17.51 3.99 8.58
C PRO A 295 -19.01 4.01 8.33
N TRP A 296 -19.38 4.13 7.07
CA TRP A 296 -20.75 3.98 6.61
C TRP A 296 -21.26 2.58 6.98
N ARG A 297 -22.40 2.54 7.65
CA ARG A 297 -23.00 1.32 8.22
C ARG A 297 -22.03 0.52 9.10
N LYS A 298 -21.10 1.19 9.78
CA LYS A 298 -20.06 0.59 10.63
C LYS A 298 -19.14 -0.42 9.91
N ALA A 299 -19.06 -0.35 8.57
CA ALA A 299 -18.32 -1.32 7.77
C ALA A 299 -17.40 -0.71 6.70
N VAL A 300 -17.81 0.40 6.05
CA VAL A 300 -17.07 0.98 4.92
C VAL A 300 -16.57 2.38 5.26
N ASP A 301 -15.26 2.56 5.34
CA ASP A 301 -14.59 3.84 5.51
C ASP A 301 -13.82 4.26 4.24
N THR A 302 -13.08 5.36 4.32
CA THR A 302 -12.19 5.84 3.25
C THR A 302 -11.15 4.79 2.86
N HIS A 303 -10.60 4.06 3.83
CA HIS A 303 -9.57 3.06 3.59
C HIS A 303 -10.10 1.87 2.79
N ALA A 304 -11.28 1.35 3.15
CA ALA A 304 -11.94 0.31 2.39
C ALA A 304 -12.27 0.78 0.95
N LEU A 305 -12.69 2.04 0.77
CA LEU A 305 -12.93 2.59 -0.57
C LEU A 305 -11.65 2.69 -1.41
N TRP A 306 -10.52 3.03 -0.78
CA TRP A 306 -9.23 3.00 -1.44
C TRP A 306 -8.90 1.58 -1.94
N HIS A 307 -9.04 0.55 -1.10
CA HIS A 307 -8.86 -0.85 -1.52
C HIS A 307 -9.77 -1.24 -2.68
N LEU A 308 -11.05 -0.86 -2.62
CA LEU A 308 -12.00 -1.14 -3.68
C LEU A 308 -11.59 -0.48 -5.00
N ALA A 309 -11.13 0.77 -4.95
CA ALA A 309 -10.72 1.52 -6.12
C ALA A 309 -9.43 0.97 -6.76
N THR A 310 -8.47 0.48 -5.96
CA THR A 310 -7.20 -0.04 -6.49
C THR A 310 -7.37 -1.33 -7.31
N ALA A 311 -8.36 -2.18 -7.02
CA ALA A 311 -8.56 -3.44 -7.74
C ALA A 311 -8.79 -3.27 -9.27
N PRO A 312 -9.78 -2.47 -9.74
CA PRO A 312 -9.94 -2.24 -11.18
C PRO A 312 -8.77 -1.46 -11.79
N ILE A 313 -8.12 -0.58 -11.03
CA ILE A 313 -6.93 0.16 -11.46
C ILE A 313 -5.76 -0.80 -11.71
N ALA A 314 -5.52 -1.75 -10.81
CA ALA A 314 -4.49 -2.78 -10.95
C ALA A 314 -4.72 -3.63 -12.20
N LEU A 315 -5.96 -4.05 -12.46
CA LEU A 315 -6.31 -4.77 -13.68
C LEU A 315 -5.97 -3.96 -14.95
N ALA A 316 -6.22 -2.65 -14.92
CA ALA A 316 -5.93 -1.75 -16.02
C ALA A 316 -4.42 -1.52 -16.19
N TRP A 317 -3.64 -1.45 -15.10
CA TRP A 317 -2.17 -1.46 -15.14
C TRP A 317 -1.61 -2.71 -15.80
N TYR A 318 -2.08 -3.91 -15.43
CA TYR A 318 -1.65 -5.15 -16.10
C TYR A 318 -1.92 -5.12 -17.60
N ARG A 319 -3.13 -4.71 -18.01
CA ARG A 319 -3.48 -4.57 -19.44
C ARG A 319 -2.53 -3.61 -20.15
N PHE A 320 -2.24 -2.47 -19.53
CA PHE A 320 -1.32 -1.49 -20.07
C PHE A 320 0.11 -2.04 -20.21
N LEU A 321 0.65 -2.69 -19.18
CA LEU A 321 2.01 -3.27 -19.21
C LEU A 321 2.15 -4.34 -20.31
N ILE A 322 1.12 -5.16 -20.52
CA ILE A 322 1.10 -6.17 -21.59
C ILE A 322 1.09 -5.50 -22.98
N LEU A 323 0.30 -4.45 -23.15
CA LEU A 323 0.27 -3.70 -24.41
C LEU A 323 1.59 -2.97 -24.67
N ASP A 324 2.19 -2.38 -23.64
CA ASP A 324 3.50 -1.74 -23.72
C ASP A 324 4.58 -2.75 -24.11
N ALA A 325 4.61 -3.94 -23.49
CA ALA A 325 5.52 -5.04 -23.82
C ALA A 325 5.28 -5.66 -25.22
N SER A 326 4.10 -5.46 -25.78
CA SER A 326 3.73 -5.93 -27.12
C SER A 326 4.08 -4.94 -28.23
N ASP A 327 4.53 -3.72 -27.89
CA ASP A 327 4.92 -2.72 -28.89
C ASP A 327 6.02 -3.28 -29.82
N PRO A 328 5.90 -3.17 -31.15
CA PRO A 328 6.90 -3.67 -32.09
C PRO A 328 8.30 -3.11 -31.87
N SER A 329 8.44 -1.97 -31.18
CA SER A 329 9.71 -1.34 -30.85
C SER A 329 10.58 -2.18 -29.90
N TRP A 330 10.01 -3.18 -29.23
CA TRP A 330 10.77 -4.18 -28.48
C TRP A 330 11.44 -5.25 -29.36
N LYS A 331 11.01 -5.46 -30.62
CA LYS A 331 11.52 -6.55 -31.48
C LYS A 331 13.01 -6.47 -31.82
N GLY A 332 13.62 -5.28 -31.84
CA GLY A 332 15.07 -5.13 -32.07
C GLY A 332 15.93 -5.16 -30.81
N ILE A 333 15.29 -5.34 -29.65
CA ILE A 333 15.91 -5.52 -28.32
C ILE A 333 15.87 -7.02 -27.95
N ARG A 334 14.94 -7.76 -28.56
CA ARG A 334 14.74 -9.21 -28.44
C ARG A 334 15.85 -10.04 -29.03
#